data_AF-A0A0F9R0L6-F1
#
_entry.id   AF-A0A0F9R0L6-F1
#
_cell.length_a   1.000
_cell.length_b   1.000
_cell.length_c   1.000
_cell.angle_alpha   90.00
_cell.angle_beta   90.00
_cell.angle_gamma   90.00
#
_symmetry.space_group_name_H-M   'P 1'
#
loop_
_entity.id
_entity.type
_entity.pdbx_description
1 polymer ?
#
loop_
_entity_poly.entity_id
_entity_poly.type
_entity_poly.pdbx_seq_one_letter_code
_entity_poly.pdbx_strand_id
1 'polypeptide(L)'
;MQIKFGLKNDAKAVYGSLKRKSEFFLVVHNFQGHYLPQVRVILTGPPQFRLVIRNESYGGIGNGRKKSRLFKIIPKAEGVFTLTAILSSKRVNLLTLQIDVIVGNVQVPVRPIAQQVQEPIAKKSVTQINCKYCHEKIDSDAKYCPHCGSNLTEKTDTTKICRSCGEELPKVAKFCPKCGEKAE
;
A
#
# COMPACT_ATOMS: atom_id res chain seq x y z
N MET A 1 4.09 -7.92 -5.71
CA MET A 1 4.87 -8.91 -4.94
C MET A 1 6.23 -8.28 -4.63
N GLN A 2 6.40 -7.67 -3.45
CA GLN A 2 7.49 -6.73 -3.16
C GLN A 2 8.09 -6.96 -1.77
N ILE A 3 9.35 -6.57 -1.56
CA ILE A 3 9.93 -6.44 -0.22
C ILE A 3 9.47 -5.10 0.37
N LYS A 4 8.91 -5.10 1.58
CA LYS A 4 8.73 -3.86 2.35
C LYS A 4 9.94 -3.65 3.25
N PHE A 5 10.59 -2.49 3.11
CA PHE A 5 11.76 -2.12 3.88
C PHE A 5 11.54 -0.72 4.47
N GLY A 6 11.60 -0.60 5.80
CA GLY A 6 11.20 0.62 6.49
C GLY A 6 11.60 0.64 7.95
N LEU A 7 11.26 1.73 8.64
CA LEU A 7 11.34 1.82 10.09
C LEU A 7 10.24 0.98 10.74
N LYS A 8 10.51 0.50 11.96
CA LYS A 8 9.53 -0.21 12.76
C LYS A 8 8.31 0.67 13.04
N ASN A 9 7.12 0.05 13.04
CA ASN A 9 5.82 0.71 13.21
C ASN A 9 5.54 1.82 12.18
N ASP A 10 6.09 1.68 10.97
CA ASP A 10 5.90 2.64 9.87
C ASP A 10 6.25 4.09 10.25
N ALA A 11 7.22 4.24 11.17
CA ALA A 11 7.73 5.55 11.56
C ALA A 11 8.29 6.31 10.34
N LYS A 12 8.03 7.62 10.28
CA LYS A 12 8.46 8.47 9.16
C LYS A 12 9.89 8.99 9.29
N ALA A 13 10.39 9.11 10.52
CA ALA A 13 11.70 9.66 10.84
C ALA A 13 12.25 9.06 12.13
N VAL A 14 13.56 9.24 12.34
CA VAL A 14 14.23 8.94 13.61
C VAL A 14 14.46 10.25 14.34
N TYR A 15 14.00 10.34 15.59
CA TYR A 15 14.24 11.50 16.44
C TYR A 15 15.42 11.20 17.37
N GLY A 16 16.33 12.14 17.48
CA GLY A 16 17.53 12.00 18.29
C GLY A 16 17.89 13.28 19.04
N SER A 17 18.80 13.14 20.00
CA SER A 17 19.37 14.28 20.73
C SER A 17 20.88 14.38 20.46
N LEU A 18 21.37 15.61 20.41
CA LEU A 18 22.79 15.89 20.19
C LEU A 18 23.67 15.12 21.19
N LYS A 19 24.72 14.46 20.68
CA LYS A 19 25.70 13.66 21.46
C LYS A 19 25.09 12.52 22.30
N ARG A 20 23.82 12.17 22.10
CA ARG A 20 23.17 11.03 22.78
C ARG A 20 22.99 9.85 21.81
N LYS A 21 22.97 8.64 22.37
CA LYS A 21 22.65 7.43 21.60
C LYS A 21 21.18 7.50 21.19
N SER A 22 20.93 7.37 19.90
CA SER A 22 19.59 7.20 19.34
C SER A 22 19.49 5.81 18.74
N GLU A 23 18.43 5.10 19.08
CA GLU A 23 18.20 3.69 18.75
C GLU A 23 16.93 3.58 17.92
N PHE A 24 16.98 2.82 16.83
CA PHE A 24 15.82 2.57 15.98
C PHE A 24 15.92 1.20 15.33
N PHE A 25 14.77 0.67 14.91
CA PHE A 25 14.71 -0.63 14.26
C PHE A 25 14.36 -0.46 12.79
N LEU A 26 15.13 -1.12 11.93
CA LEU A 26 14.75 -1.34 10.55
C LEU A 26 14.07 -2.69 10.43
N VAL A 27 13.07 -2.76 9.54
CA VAL A 27 12.23 -3.93 9.33
C VAL A 27 12.26 -4.29 7.86
N VAL A 28 12.47 -5.57 7.59
CA VAL A 28 12.37 -6.15 6.25
C VAL A 28 11.26 -7.18 6.25
N HIS A 29 10.25 -6.99 5.41
CA HIS A 29 9.14 -7.91 5.19
C HIS A 29 9.20 -8.45 3.76
N ASN A 30 9.34 -9.77 3.63
CA ASN A 30 9.38 -10.43 2.35
C ASN A 30 7.97 -10.83 1.88
N PHE A 31 7.48 -10.24 0.80
CA PHE A 31 6.28 -10.69 0.08
C PHE A 31 6.59 -11.02 -1.38
N GLN A 32 7.75 -11.59 -1.66
CA GLN A 32 8.16 -11.98 -3.01
C GLN A 32 7.69 -13.38 -3.42
N GLY A 33 6.85 -14.06 -2.63
CA GLY A 33 6.36 -15.39 -2.94
C GLY A 33 7.38 -16.52 -2.72
N HIS A 34 8.62 -16.20 -2.32
CA HIS A 34 9.69 -17.18 -2.10
C HIS A 34 10.64 -16.74 -0.98
N TYR A 35 11.50 -17.64 -0.49
CA TYR A 35 12.49 -17.34 0.55
C TYR A 35 13.55 -16.34 0.09
N LEU A 36 13.88 -15.37 0.94
CA LEU A 36 14.88 -14.33 0.71
C LEU A 36 16.14 -14.63 1.55
N PRO A 37 17.20 -15.20 0.97
CA PRO A 37 18.40 -15.61 1.70
C PRO A 37 19.38 -14.46 1.97
N GLN A 38 20.17 -14.58 3.04
CA GLN A 38 21.34 -13.73 3.30
C GLN A 38 21.06 -12.22 3.25
N VAL A 39 19.95 -11.80 3.84
CA VAL A 39 19.59 -10.39 3.93
C VAL A 39 20.54 -9.68 4.88
N ARG A 40 21.17 -8.62 4.38
CA ARG A 40 22.03 -7.71 5.14
C ARG A 40 21.54 -6.28 4.92
N VAL A 41 21.64 -5.46 5.97
CA VAL A 41 21.37 -4.03 5.88
C VAL A 41 22.59 -3.26 6.38
N ILE A 42 23.07 -2.33 5.57
CA ILE A 42 24.17 -1.43 5.89
C ILE A 42 23.63 0.00 5.94
N LEU A 43 23.90 0.70 7.03
CA LEU A 43 23.56 2.09 7.23
C LEU A 43 24.76 2.97 6.84
N THR A 44 24.51 3.96 6.01
CA THR A 44 25.43 5.03 5.65
C THR A 44 24.79 6.38 5.96
N GLY A 45 25.62 7.41 6.08
CA GLY A 45 25.15 8.72 6.48
C GLY A 45 26.25 9.77 6.41
N PRO A 46 25.88 11.04 6.57
CA PRO A 46 26.82 12.15 6.47
C PRO A 46 27.71 12.21 7.73
N PRO A 47 28.85 12.93 7.70
CA PRO A 47 29.88 12.89 8.75
C PRO A 47 29.41 13.37 10.14
N GLN A 48 28.25 14.04 10.19
CA GLN A 48 27.57 14.49 11.41
C GLN A 48 27.03 13.33 12.26
N PHE A 49 27.09 12.08 11.80
CA PHE A 49 26.74 10.92 12.60
C PHE A 49 27.94 10.04 12.90
N ARG A 50 27.99 9.55 14.15
CA ARG A 50 28.75 8.34 14.47
C ARG A 50 27.79 7.15 14.40
N LEU A 51 27.95 6.29 13.41
CA LEU A 51 27.14 5.08 13.25
C LEU A 51 27.71 3.97 14.15
N VAL A 52 27.04 3.69 15.26
CA VAL A 52 27.50 2.73 16.29
C VAL A 52 27.18 1.30 15.88
N ILE A 53 25.94 1.05 15.46
CA ILE A 53 25.52 -0.21 14.85
C ILE A 53 25.09 0.13 13.43
N ARG A 54 25.97 -0.15 12.48
CA ARG A 54 25.80 0.23 11.06
C ARG A 54 25.59 -0.95 10.12
N ASN A 55 25.86 -2.18 10.52
CA ASN A 55 25.74 -3.36 9.66
C ASN A 55 25.04 -4.46 10.46
N GLU A 56 23.93 -4.94 9.93
CA GLU A 56 23.13 -5.97 10.58
C GLU A 56 22.74 -7.08 9.62
N SER A 57 22.82 -8.31 10.12
CA SER A 57 22.41 -9.50 9.39
C SER A 57 21.02 -9.94 9.83
N TYR A 58 20.13 -10.05 8.86
CA TYR A 58 18.77 -10.57 9.04
C TYR A 58 18.72 -12.08 8.75
N GLY A 59 19.79 -12.63 8.17
CA GLY A 59 19.83 -14.01 7.69
C GLY A 59 18.80 -14.22 6.59
N GLY A 60 18.13 -15.37 6.60
CA GLY A 60 17.03 -15.62 5.66
C GLY A 60 15.68 -15.14 6.16
N ILE A 61 14.82 -14.71 5.23
CA ILE A 61 13.45 -14.28 5.51
C ILE A 61 12.49 -15.09 4.64
N GLY A 62 11.67 -15.93 5.28
CA GLY A 62 10.61 -16.68 4.59
C GLY A 62 9.56 -15.78 3.95
N ASN A 63 8.84 -16.30 2.96
CA ASN A 63 7.73 -15.58 2.35
C ASN A 63 6.66 -15.23 3.39
N GLY A 64 6.12 -14.02 3.33
CA GLY A 64 5.15 -13.48 4.29
C GLY A 64 5.74 -13.16 5.67
N ARG A 65 7.02 -13.42 5.93
CA ARG A 65 7.67 -13.15 7.22
C ARG A 65 8.39 -11.81 7.20
N LYS A 66 8.50 -11.20 8.39
CA LYS A 66 9.29 -10.01 8.64
C LYS A 66 10.34 -10.25 9.71
N LYS A 67 11.45 -9.52 9.63
CA LYS A 67 12.48 -9.47 10.66
C LYS A 67 12.86 -8.02 10.91
N SER A 68 13.29 -7.72 12.14
CA SER A 68 13.78 -6.40 12.52
C SER A 68 15.15 -6.48 13.18
N ARG A 69 15.98 -5.46 13.00
CA ARG A 69 17.28 -5.30 13.67
C ARG A 69 17.45 -3.89 14.21
N LEU A 70 18.16 -3.82 15.33
CA LEU A 70 18.49 -2.57 16.01
C LEU A 70 19.64 -1.88 15.28
N PHE A 71 19.48 -0.60 15.00
CA PHE A 71 20.52 0.30 14.55
C PHE A 71 20.72 1.38 15.59
N LYS A 72 21.94 1.90 15.66
CA LYS A 72 22.34 2.86 16.69
C LYS A 72 23.23 3.92 16.12
N ILE A 73 22.89 5.18 16.39
CA ILE A 73 23.62 6.36 15.93
C ILE A 73 23.89 7.30 17.09
N ILE A 74 24.90 8.15 16.94
CA ILE A 74 25.11 9.32 17.79
C ILE A 74 25.24 10.54 16.89
N PRO A 75 24.27 11.48 16.94
CA PRO A 75 24.37 12.76 16.25
C PRO A 75 25.48 13.65 16.85
N LYS A 76 26.22 14.34 15.99
CA LYS A 76 27.27 15.31 16.35
C LYS A 76 26.89 16.76 16.09
N ALA A 77 25.81 16.99 15.35
CA ALA A 77 25.23 18.30 15.06
C ALA A 77 23.70 18.24 15.17
N GLU A 78 23.09 19.38 15.48
CA GLU A 78 21.63 19.57 15.40
C GLU A 78 21.22 19.88 13.97
N GLY A 79 19.98 19.55 13.61
CA GLY A 79 19.49 19.71 12.24
C GLY A 79 18.59 18.56 11.79
N VAL A 80 18.14 18.67 10.55
CA VAL A 80 17.52 17.56 9.81
C VAL A 80 18.56 16.99 8.85
N PHE A 81 18.78 15.69 8.94
CA PHE A 81 19.73 14.97 8.10
C PHE A 81 19.08 13.73 7.51
N THR A 82 19.69 13.18 6.46
CA THR A 82 19.22 11.93 5.86
C THR A 82 20.27 10.83 6.02
N LEU A 83 19.86 9.69 6.57
CA LEU A 83 20.63 8.45 6.53
C LEU A 83 20.14 7.58 5.38
N THR A 84 21.03 6.80 4.80
CA THR A 84 20.68 5.80 3.79
C THR A 84 20.88 4.40 4.36
N ALA A 85 19.82 3.61 4.42
CA ALA A 85 19.93 2.19 4.71
C ALA A 85 19.91 1.41 3.39
N ILE A 86 20.91 0.56 3.20
CA ILE A 86 21.14 -0.22 1.99
C ILE A 86 20.90 -1.69 2.32
N LEU A 87 19.85 -2.26 1.76
CA LEU A 87 19.51 -3.68 1.86
C LEU A 87 20.09 -4.44 0.66
N SER A 88 20.78 -5.54 0.94
CA SER A 88 21.25 -6.49 -0.07
C SER A 88 20.92 -7.93 0.31
N SER A 89 20.81 -8.79 -0.71
CA SER A 89 20.58 -10.24 -0.58
C SER A 89 21.09 -10.94 -1.84
N LYS A 90 21.30 -12.25 -1.80
CA LYS A 90 21.62 -13.03 -3.02
C LYS A 90 20.58 -12.91 -4.14
N ARG A 91 19.33 -12.57 -3.81
CA ARG A 91 18.22 -12.41 -4.78
C ARG A 91 17.82 -10.96 -5.00
N VAL A 92 18.54 -10.01 -4.38
CA VAL A 92 18.23 -8.57 -4.45
C VAL A 92 19.55 -7.82 -4.54
N ASN A 93 19.79 -7.24 -5.71
CA ASN A 93 21.05 -6.54 -5.98
C ASN A 93 21.25 -5.37 -5.01
N LEU A 94 20.26 -4.49 -4.84
CA LEU A 94 20.29 -3.41 -3.86
C LEU A 94 18.92 -2.75 -3.70
N LEU A 95 18.48 -2.50 -2.47
CA LEU A 95 17.34 -1.63 -2.17
C LEU A 95 17.77 -0.57 -1.16
N THR A 96 17.49 0.70 -1.44
CA THR A 96 17.85 1.81 -0.54
C THR A 96 16.61 2.40 0.12
N LEU A 97 16.77 2.81 1.37
CA LEU A 97 15.78 3.54 2.15
C LEU A 97 16.44 4.83 2.65
N GLN A 98 15.87 5.96 2.29
CA GLN A 98 16.23 7.27 2.86
C GLN A 98 15.45 7.46 4.15
N ILE A 99 16.15 7.83 5.22
CA ILE A 99 15.60 7.98 6.57
C ILE A 99 15.94 9.37 7.07
N ASP A 100 14.91 10.17 7.29
CA ASP A 100 15.10 11.47 7.92
C ASP A 100 15.43 11.29 9.41
N VAL A 101 16.47 11.99 9.87
CA VAL A 101 16.91 12.04 11.25
C VAL A 101 16.84 13.47 11.72
N ILE A 102 15.95 13.71 12.69
CA ILE A 102 15.70 15.03 13.26
C ILE A 102 16.40 15.09 14.62
N VAL A 103 17.33 16.02 14.77
CA VAL A 103 18.19 16.13 15.95
C VAL A 103 18.00 17.49 16.60
N GLY A 104 17.54 17.49 17.85
CA GLY A 104 17.21 18.71 18.59
C GLY A 104 15.83 19.27 18.24
N ASN A 105 15.57 20.50 18.66
CA ASN A 105 14.29 21.19 18.45
C ASN A 105 14.28 21.92 17.11
N VAL A 106 14.40 21.17 16.03
CA VAL A 106 14.41 21.75 14.68
C VAL A 106 12.98 21.82 14.18
N GLN A 107 12.53 23.01 13.80
CA GLN A 107 11.30 23.17 13.05
C GLN A 107 11.54 22.50 11.69
N VAL A 108 11.03 21.28 11.53
CA VAL A 108 10.95 20.67 10.21
C VAL A 108 10.09 21.61 9.39
N PRO A 109 10.57 22.18 8.28
CA PRO A 109 9.70 22.92 7.39
C PRO A 109 8.66 21.90 6.93
N VAL A 110 7.48 21.98 7.54
CA VAL A 110 6.30 21.36 6.97
C VAL A 110 6.17 22.09 5.67
N ARG A 111 6.67 21.47 4.58
CA ARG A 111 6.28 21.94 3.25
C ARG A 111 4.77 22.06 3.37
N PRO A 112 4.18 23.24 3.10
CA PRO A 112 2.75 23.27 2.96
C PRO A 112 2.46 22.09 2.04
N ILE A 113 1.49 21.29 2.42
CA ILE A 113 0.90 20.35 1.48
C ILE A 113 0.44 21.30 0.38
N ALA A 114 1.30 21.54 -0.61
CA ALA A 114 0.87 21.83 -1.95
C ALA A 114 0.04 20.60 -2.18
N GLN A 115 -1.27 20.76 -1.94
CA GLN A 115 -2.25 19.91 -2.54
C GLN A 115 -1.71 19.79 -3.95
N GLN A 116 -1.24 18.60 -4.29
CA GLN A 116 -1.25 18.19 -5.67
C GLN A 116 -2.74 18.24 -5.97
N VAL A 117 -3.24 19.45 -6.27
CA VAL A 117 -4.31 19.68 -7.21
C VAL A 117 -3.73 18.96 -8.41
N GLN A 118 -4.09 17.69 -8.51
CA GLN A 118 -3.88 16.91 -9.70
C GLN A 118 -4.36 17.84 -10.79
N GLU A 119 -3.45 18.22 -11.70
CA GLU A 119 -3.85 18.83 -12.95
C GLU A 119 -5.08 18.07 -13.43
N PRO A 120 -6.20 18.74 -13.71
CA PRO A 120 -7.43 18.04 -14.04
C PRO A 120 -7.09 17.09 -15.19
N ILE A 121 -7.09 15.80 -14.86
CA ILE A 121 -6.94 14.71 -15.82
C ILE A 121 -7.88 15.06 -16.95
N ALA A 122 -7.30 15.28 -18.12
CA ALA A 122 -8.02 15.65 -19.33
C ALA A 122 -9.36 14.93 -19.35
N LYS A 123 -10.44 15.70 -19.19
CA LYS A 123 -11.81 15.21 -19.22
C LYS A 123 -11.95 14.37 -20.48
N LYS A 124 -11.89 13.05 -20.35
CA LYS A 124 -12.54 12.20 -21.35
C LYS A 124 -14.00 12.60 -21.30
N SER A 125 -14.51 13.05 -22.43
CA SER A 125 -15.93 13.30 -22.64
C SER A 125 -16.67 11.98 -22.40
N VAL A 126 -17.10 11.74 -21.18
CA VAL A 126 -17.95 10.61 -20.85
C VAL A 126 -19.37 11.01 -21.21
N THR A 127 -19.95 10.29 -22.16
CA THR A 127 -21.35 10.44 -22.52
C THR A 127 -22.17 10.06 -21.28
N GLN A 128 -22.88 11.01 -20.68
CA GLN A 128 -23.76 10.73 -19.56
C GLN A 128 -25.07 10.16 -20.07
N ILE A 129 -25.51 9.04 -19.50
CA ILE A 129 -26.83 8.45 -19.75
C ILE A 129 -27.69 8.63 -18.50
N ASN A 130 -29.02 8.63 -18.67
CA ASN A 130 -29.92 8.57 -17.52
C ASN A 130 -30.05 7.13 -17.05
N CYS A 131 -29.97 6.92 -15.73
CA CYS A 131 -30.23 5.64 -15.12
C CYS A 131 -31.67 5.19 -15.44
N LYS A 132 -31.86 3.94 -15.88
CA LYS A 132 -33.20 3.41 -16.20
C LYS A 132 -34.10 3.23 -14.95
N TYR A 133 -33.51 3.22 -13.75
CA TYR A 133 -34.21 2.90 -12.51
C TYR A 133 -34.52 4.12 -11.65
N CYS A 134 -33.63 5.11 -11.59
CA CYS A 134 -33.85 6.34 -10.81
C CYS A 134 -33.82 7.61 -11.66
N HIS A 135 -33.59 7.51 -12.97
CA HIS A 135 -33.52 8.62 -13.91
C HIS A 135 -32.41 9.65 -13.67
N GLU A 136 -31.59 9.47 -12.64
CA GLU A 136 -30.40 10.29 -12.37
C GLU A 136 -29.32 10.11 -13.44
N LYS A 137 -28.54 11.17 -13.70
CA LYS A 137 -27.46 11.14 -14.68
C LYS A 137 -26.28 10.33 -14.17
N ILE A 138 -25.81 9.41 -14.98
CA ILE A 138 -24.74 8.47 -14.66
C ILE A 138 -23.78 8.35 -15.85
N ASP A 139 -22.54 7.93 -15.59
CA ASP A 139 -21.59 7.65 -16.66
C ASP A 139 -22.02 6.43 -17.48
N SER A 140 -21.87 6.49 -18.81
CA SER A 140 -22.24 5.39 -19.71
C SER A 140 -21.51 4.08 -19.44
N ASP A 141 -20.32 4.13 -18.85
CA ASP A 141 -19.52 2.97 -18.46
C ASP A 141 -19.77 2.50 -17.01
N ALA A 142 -20.68 3.15 -16.28
CA ALA A 142 -20.98 2.78 -14.90
C ALA A 142 -21.66 1.40 -14.84
N LYS A 143 -21.03 0.46 -14.14
CA LYS A 143 -21.57 -0.89 -13.94
C LYS A 143 -22.73 -0.93 -12.93
N TYR A 144 -22.73 0.01 -12.00
CA TYR A 144 -23.76 0.17 -10.98
C TYR A 144 -24.09 1.65 -10.88
N CYS A 145 -25.36 1.98 -10.68
CA CYS A 145 -25.78 3.35 -10.45
C CYS A 145 -25.29 3.81 -9.06
N PRO A 146 -24.53 4.91 -8.95
CA PRO A 146 -24.08 5.43 -7.66
C PRO A 146 -25.21 6.04 -6.83
N HIS A 147 -26.35 6.37 -7.45
CA HIS A 147 -27.48 7.02 -6.77
C HIS A 147 -28.49 6.02 -6.20
N CYS A 148 -28.80 4.93 -6.93
CA CYS A 148 -29.77 3.94 -6.47
C CYS A 148 -29.19 2.53 -6.24
N GLY A 149 -27.91 2.31 -6.57
CA GLY A 149 -27.24 1.00 -6.42
C GLY A 149 -27.60 -0.03 -7.49
N SER A 150 -28.52 0.29 -8.42
CA SER A 150 -28.97 -0.66 -9.46
C SER A 150 -27.83 -1.05 -10.40
N ASN A 151 -27.71 -2.35 -10.69
CA ASN A 151 -26.74 -2.85 -11.66
C ASN A 151 -27.19 -2.50 -13.10
N LEU A 152 -26.29 -1.87 -13.86
CA LEU A 152 -26.55 -1.39 -15.22
C LEU A 152 -25.90 -2.29 -16.29
N THR A 153 -25.14 -3.29 -15.86
CA THR A 153 -24.47 -4.26 -16.75
C THR A 153 -25.37 -5.40 -17.22
N GLU A 154 -26.68 -5.24 -17.14
CA GLU A 154 -27.61 -6.20 -17.71
C GLU A 154 -27.58 -6.10 -19.24
N LYS A 155 -26.57 -6.78 -19.80
CA LYS A 155 -26.72 -7.46 -21.08
C LYS A 155 -27.92 -8.36 -20.93
N THR A 156 -29.03 -7.92 -21.51
CA THR A 156 -30.12 -8.77 -21.95
C THR A 156 -29.51 -9.97 -22.64
N ASP A 157 -29.60 -11.12 -21.98
CA ASP A 157 -29.82 -12.44 -22.53
C ASP A 157 -29.37 -13.43 -21.49
N THR A 158 -30.29 -14.33 -21.11
CA THR A 158 -30.13 -15.48 -20.22
C THR A 158 -30.76 -15.40 -18.81
N THR A 159 -31.96 -14.84 -18.71
CA THR A 159 -32.92 -15.25 -17.67
C THR A 159 -33.78 -16.43 -18.16
N LYS A 160 -34.19 -17.32 -17.25
CA LYS A 160 -35.19 -18.37 -17.46
C LYS A 160 -36.31 -18.20 -16.45
N ILE A 161 -37.55 -18.46 -16.83
CA ILE A 161 -38.70 -18.29 -15.94
C ILE A 161 -38.95 -19.58 -15.16
N CYS A 162 -39.15 -19.47 -13.85
CA CYS A 162 -39.54 -20.60 -13.02
C CYS A 162 -40.94 -21.08 -13.41
N ARG A 163 -41.06 -22.36 -13.84
CA ARG A 163 -42.35 -22.93 -14.24
C ARG A 163 -43.37 -23.03 -13.10
N SER A 164 -42.94 -23.03 -11.85
CA SER A 164 -43.83 -23.22 -10.70
C SER A 164 -44.35 -21.91 -10.10
N CYS A 165 -43.57 -20.82 -10.15
CA CYS A 165 -43.96 -19.55 -9.52
C CYS A 165 -43.87 -18.33 -10.45
N GLY A 166 -43.41 -18.50 -11.68
CA GLY A 166 -43.29 -17.41 -12.66
C GLY A 166 -42.13 -16.44 -12.43
N GLU A 167 -41.28 -16.68 -11.43
CA GLU A 167 -40.17 -15.78 -11.10
C GLU A 167 -39.04 -15.86 -12.14
N GLU A 168 -38.43 -14.72 -12.45
CA GLU A 168 -37.26 -14.66 -13.33
C GLU A 168 -36.01 -15.16 -12.62
N LEU A 169 -35.36 -16.18 -13.18
CA LEU A 169 -34.16 -16.80 -12.65
C LEU A 169 -32.97 -16.56 -13.57
N PRO A 170 -31.76 -16.36 -13.03
CA PRO A 170 -30.53 -16.43 -13.84
C PRO A 170 -30.38 -17.82 -14.47
N LYS A 171 -29.91 -17.96 -15.72
CA LYS A 171 -29.70 -19.30 -16.35
C LYS A 171 -28.83 -20.25 -15.52
N VAL A 172 -27.92 -19.71 -14.70
CA VAL A 172 -27.04 -20.48 -13.81
C VAL A 172 -27.70 -20.91 -12.50
N ALA A 173 -28.91 -20.45 -12.20
CA ALA A 173 -29.63 -20.85 -11.00
C ALA A 173 -30.07 -22.32 -11.10
N LYS A 174 -29.65 -23.13 -10.12
CA LYS A 174 -30.03 -24.54 -9.96
C LYS A 174 -31.34 -24.73 -9.18
N PHE A 175 -31.73 -23.72 -8.40
CA PHE A 175 -32.94 -23.71 -7.58
C PHE A 175 -33.54 -22.32 -7.59
N CYS A 176 -34.88 -22.24 -7.51
CA CYS A 176 -35.59 -20.97 -7.41
C CYS A 176 -35.44 -20.39 -5.99
N PRO A 177 -34.98 -19.14 -5.82
CA PRO A 177 -34.82 -18.52 -4.51
C PRO A 177 -36.16 -18.17 -3.85
N LYS A 178 -37.26 -18.17 -4.61
CA LYS A 178 -38.60 -17.81 -4.13
C LYS A 178 -39.44 -19.00 -3.71
N CYS A 179 -39.44 -20.08 -4.50
CA CYS A 179 -40.25 -21.27 -4.21
C CYS A 179 -39.43 -22.51 -3.82
N GLY A 180 -38.09 -22.47 -3.90
CA GLY A 180 -37.22 -23.60 -3.58
C GLY A 180 -37.17 -24.72 -4.62
N GLU A 181 -38.03 -24.67 -5.65
CA GLU A 181 -38.10 -25.68 -6.70
C GLU A 181 -36.83 -25.71 -7.56
N LYS A 182 -36.43 -26.90 -8.02
CA LYS A 182 -35.24 -27.06 -8.86
C LYS A 182 -35.46 -26.35 -10.21
N ALA A 183 -34.54 -25.44 -10.51
CA ALA A 183 -34.58 -24.69 -11.75
C ALA A 183 -33.90 -25.51 -12.83
N GLU A 184 -34.67 -26.37 -13.50
CA GLU A 184 -34.24 -27.08 -14.72
C GLU A 184 -34.53 -26.21 -15.95
#